data_AF-A0A424WB57-F1
#
_entry.id   AF-A0A424WB57-F1
#
_cell.length_a   1.000
_cell.length_b   1.000
_cell.length_c   1.000
_cell.angle_alpha   90.00
_cell.angle_beta   90.00
_cell.angle_gamma   90.00
#
_symmetry.space_group_name_H-M   'P 1'
#
loop_
_entity.id
_entity.type
_entity.pdbx_description
1 polymer ?
#
loop_
_entity_poly.entity_id
_entity_poly.type
_entity_poly.pdbx_seq_one_letter_code
_entity_poly.pdbx_strand_id
1 'polypeptide(L)'
;MERYTSERLDEGAVYTHTQLSEIFSVSDSTIYTGIFRPKGWASVWLFVTEGKTPDRVQYTDHLDGDVLLMQGQTEGRADHLLMRQETSGFELLVFHRMSKHEHGGAGFRYLGPFHYIRHFGTRPRSFVLQRDKKRDYKYGKQSWRWTLEAVRQLGGRASPKQVEAYTVERVPDFNRANVGPDLRMLSVNEFGRSAWAANRSARRTDGWHPMDALYRRDDVEDIVYELYDPDPAVHGIWELAADSKGNMRPFRVSDSPEIVRVQAELEGAKAFDATNDNDGRTKVLMSIARRQGQPKFRRDLFAAYNERCAVTGCPVREILEGAHIKPYRGEHTNHVTNGVLLRADIHSLFDLGLLRVCPVSWTVEVSDQARPSYGEYHGQMMRLPDSEMQRPDAEAMRQHYERCAGNFALD
;
A
#
# COMPACT_ATOMS: atom_id res chain seq x y z
N MET A 1 -16.37 -13.65 32.47
CA MET A 1 -15.15 -12.83 32.58
C MET A 1 -14.30 -13.14 31.37
N GLU A 2 -13.96 -12.13 30.57
CA GLU A 2 -13.01 -12.31 29.48
C GLU A 2 -11.67 -12.78 30.04
N ARG A 3 -10.98 -13.64 29.29
CA ARG A 3 -9.68 -14.20 29.68
C ARG A 3 -8.66 -13.75 28.65
N TYR A 4 -7.61 -13.10 29.11
CA TYR A 4 -6.53 -12.60 28.26
C TYR A 4 -5.29 -13.49 28.40
N THR A 5 -4.72 -13.88 27.27
CA THR A 5 -3.51 -14.71 27.26
C THR A 5 -2.30 -13.95 27.80
N SER A 6 -2.28 -12.61 27.71
CA SER A 6 -1.20 -11.78 28.26
C SER A 6 -1.02 -11.93 29.77
N GLU A 7 -2.07 -12.31 30.52
CA GLU A 7 -1.99 -12.53 31.97
C GLU A 7 -1.10 -13.72 32.36
N ARG A 8 -0.74 -14.57 31.38
CA ARG A 8 0.08 -15.78 31.58
C ARG A 8 1.38 -15.75 30.79
N LEU A 9 1.75 -14.58 30.25
CA LEU A 9 2.93 -14.41 29.42
C LEU A 9 3.79 -13.26 29.95
N ASP A 10 5.10 -13.49 29.97
CA ASP A 10 6.08 -12.53 30.46
C ASP A 10 6.71 -11.79 29.29
N GLU A 11 6.51 -10.47 29.20
CA GLU A 11 7.09 -9.64 28.15
C GLU A 11 8.63 -9.78 28.12
N GLY A 12 9.18 -9.99 26.92
CA GLY A 12 10.60 -10.25 26.69
C GLY A 12 10.99 -11.73 26.75
N ALA A 13 10.15 -12.61 27.30
CA ALA A 13 10.40 -14.05 27.28
C ALA A 13 10.22 -14.65 25.89
N VAL A 14 10.89 -15.79 25.65
CA VAL A 14 10.82 -16.52 24.38
C VAL A 14 9.89 -17.72 24.52
N TYR A 15 8.91 -17.81 23.61
CA TYR A 15 7.96 -18.91 23.55
C TYR A 15 8.01 -19.58 22.18
N THR A 16 8.01 -20.91 22.17
CA THR A 16 7.77 -21.72 20.97
C THR A 16 6.28 -21.95 20.78
N HIS A 17 5.84 -22.25 19.55
CA HIS A 17 4.46 -22.64 19.30
C HIS A 17 4.03 -23.83 20.19
N THR A 18 4.90 -24.81 20.41
CA THR A 18 4.62 -25.97 21.26
C THR A 18 4.36 -25.55 22.71
N GLN A 19 5.21 -24.69 23.28
CA GLN A 19 4.99 -24.15 24.63
C GLN A 19 3.69 -23.36 24.74
N LEU A 20 3.38 -22.51 23.75
CA LEU A 20 2.12 -21.78 23.72
C LEU A 20 0.92 -22.73 23.61
N SER A 21 1.03 -23.80 22.82
CA SER A 21 0.00 -24.82 22.73
C SER A 21 -0.24 -25.53 24.06
N GLU A 22 0.82 -25.86 24.80
CA GLU A 22 0.72 -26.48 26.12
C GLU A 22 0.09 -25.53 27.15
N ILE A 23 0.60 -24.30 27.26
CA ILE A 23 0.14 -23.29 28.25
C ILE A 23 -1.35 -22.97 28.08
N PHE A 24 -1.81 -22.87 26.83
CA PHE A 24 -3.18 -22.45 26.51
C PHE A 24 -4.09 -23.57 26.01
N SER A 25 -3.61 -24.83 26.07
CA SER A 25 -4.34 -26.02 25.61
C SER A 25 -4.84 -25.90 24.16
N VAL A 26 -3.99 -25.42 23.26
CA VAL A 26 -4.30 -25.25 21.83
C VAL A 26 -3.95 -26.53 21.07
N SER A 27 -4.97 -27.16 20.48
CA SER A 27 -4.82 -28.30 19.57
C SER A 27 -4.92 -27.92 18.09
N ASP A 28 -5.18 -26.64 17.79
CA ASP A 28 -5.41 -26.14 16.44
C ASP A 28 -4.09 -25.96 15.69
N SER A 29 -3.91 -26.69 14.58
CA SER A 29 -2.70 -26.63 13.76
C SER A 29 -2.50 -25.29 13.05
N THR A 30 -3.51 -24.41 13.01
CA THR A 30 -3.38 -23.07 12.44
C THR A 30 -2.57 -22.11 13.32
N ILE A 31 -2.15 -22.54 14.52
CA ILE A 31 -1.21 -21.79 15.39
C ILE A 31 0.11 -21.45 14.67
N TYR A 32 0.52 -22.24 13.68
CA TYR A 32 1.72 -21.99 12.88
C TYR A 32 1.54 -20.92 11.79
N THR A 33 0.36 -20.31 11.70
CA THR A 33 0.09 -19.18 10.81
C THR A 33 0.47 -17.86 11.48
N GLY A 34 0.68 -16.80 10.68
CA GLY A 34 1.10 -15.49 11.21
C GLY A 34 0.07 -14.78 12.09
N ILE A 35 -1.21 -15.13 12.00
CA ILE A 35 -2.31 -14.55 12.80
C ILE A 35 -3.13 -15.70 13.36
N PHE A 36 -3.14 -15.83 14.68
CA PHE A 36 -3.83 -16.92 15.35
C PHE A 36 -4.73 -16.41 16.48
N ARG A 37 -5.91 -17.01 16.64
CA ARG A 37 -6.81 -16.72 17.76
C ARG A 37 -7.03 -17.98 18.60
N PRO A 38 -6.45 -18.07 19.81
CA PRO A 38 -6.74 -19.18 20.72
C PRO A 38 -8.22 -19.20 21.12
N LYS A 39 -8.87 -20.36 20.98
CA LYS A 39 -10.29 -20.53 21.30
C LYS A 39 -10.54 -20.31 22.79
N GLY A 40 -11.59 -19.56 23.12
CA GLY A 40 -11.96 -19.28 24.51
C GLY A 40 -11.18 -18.13 25.16
N TRP A 41 -10.30 -17.46 24.41
CA TRP A 41 -9.53 -16.30 24.86
C TRP A 41 -9.91 -15.05 24.07
N ALA A 42 -9.81 -13.90 24.75
CA ALA A 42 -10.02 -12.58 24.17
C ALA A 42 -8.70 -12.00 23.62
N SER A 43 -7.91 -12.84 22.94
CA SER A 43 -6.56 -12.48 22.47
C SER A 43 -6.36 -12.96 21.04
N VAL A 44 -5.60 -12.20 20.27
CA VAL A 44 -5.11 -12.56 18.94
C VAL A 44 -3.58 -12.49 18.97
N TRP A 45 -2.93 -13.56 18.53
CA TRP A 45 -1.48 -13.67 18.47
C TRP A 45 -0.99 -13.36 17.06
N LEU A 46 0.00 -12.48 16.97
CA LEU A 46 0.66 -12.08 15.73
C LEU A 46 2.10 -12.61 15.76
N PHE A 47 2.37 -13.63 14.95
CA PHE A 47 3.71 -14.21 14.80
C PHE A 47 4.44 -13.55 13.63
N VAL A 48 5.39 -12.67 13.97
CA VAL A 48 6.12 -11.84 13.02
C VAL A 48 7.53 -12.39 12.83
N THR A 49 7.97 -12.52 11.58
CA THR A 49 9.35 -12.88 11.22
C THR A 49 9.85 -11.98 10.10
N GLU A 50 10.82 -11.10 10.37
CA GLU A 50 11.31 -10.12 9.38
C GLU A 50 12.15 -10.76 8.26
N GLY A 51 13.10 -11.62 8.60
CA GLY A 51 13.93 -12.38 7.65
C GLY A 51 13.30 -13.73 7.31
N LYS A 52 12.58 -13.80 6.19
CA LYS A 52 12.03 -15.06 5.66
C LYS A 52 13.03 -15.77 4.74
N THR A 53 13.02 -17.10 4.77
CA THR A 53 13.80 -17.92 3.84
C THR A 53 13.34 -17.66 2.40
N PRO A 54 14.22 -17.75 1.38
CA PRO A 54 13.93 -17.35 -0.01
C PRO A 54 12.73 -18.06 -0.65
N ASP A 55 12.35 -19.22 -0.14
CA ASP A 55 11.25 -20.08 -0.58
C ASP A 55 9.85 -19.63 -0.10
N ARG A 56 9.75 -18.56 0.70
CA ARG A 56 8.48 -18.06 1.25
C ARG A 56 8.07 -16.71 0.68
N VAL A 57 6.76 -16.47 0.64
CA VAL A 57 6.18 -15.16 0.27
C VAL A 57 6.74 -14.08 1.19
N GLN A 58 7.43 -13.11 0.58
CA GLN A 58 8.12 -12.02 1.26
C GLN A 58 7.11 -10.93 1.66
N TYR A 59 6.35 -11.14 2.74
CA TYR A 59 5.56 -10.05 3.34
C TYR A 59 6.49 -9.03 4.00
N THR A 60 6.19 -7.74 3.83
CA THR A 60 6.95 -6.66 4.46
C THR A 60 6.51 -6.52 5.92
N ASP A 61 7.22 -7.21 6.81
CA ASP A 61 7.06 -7.07 8.25
C ASP A 61 8.26 -6.28 8.80
N HIS A 62 8.01 -5.21 9.55
CA HIS A 62 9.07 -4.35 10.08
C HIS A 62 8.67 -3.75 11.42
N LEU A 63 9.50 -3.96 12.44
CA LEU A 63 9.34 -3.35 13.75
C LEU A 63 10.35 -2.20 13.93
N ASP A 64 9.85 -0.96 13.97
CA ASP A 64 10.65 0.22 14.30
C ASP A 64 10.27 0.73 15.70
N GLY A 65 11.09 0.36 16.69
CA GLY A 65 10.86 0.66 18.10
C GLY A 65 9.54 0.09 18.63
N ASP A 66 8.52 0.94 18.68
CA ASP A 66 7.18 0.60 19.17
C ASP A 66 6.14 0.50 18.04
N VAL A 67 6.53 0.71 16.78
CA VAL A 67 5.63 0.66 15.62
C VAL A 67 5.91 -0.61 14.84
N LEU A 68 4.87 -1.42 14.66
CA LEU A 68 4.92 -2.61 13.81
C LEU A 68 4.17 -2.33 12.52
N LEU A 69 4.88 -2.40 11.40
CA LEU A 69 4.28 -2.62 10.09
C LEU A 69 4.19 -4.13 9.85
N MET A 70 3.00 -4.61 9.51
CA MET A 70 2.77 -6.01 9.15
C MET A 70 1.92 -6.09 7.89
N GLN A 71 2.30 -6.95 6.95
CA GLN A 71 1.43 -7.25 5.82
C GLN A 71 0.50 -8.43 6.16
N GLY A 72 -0.79 -8.25 5.90
CA GLY A 72 -1.78 -9.32 5.99
C GLY A 72 -1.51 -10.44 4.97
N GLN A 73 -2.24 -11.54 5.12
CA GLN A 73 -2.17 -12.65 4.17
C GLN A 73 -2.71 -12.20 2.80
N THR A 74 -2.21 -12.77 1.69
CA THR A 74 -2.65 -12.42 0.32
C THR A 74 -4.16 -12.49 0.13
N GLU A 75 -4.83 -13.44 0.78
CA GLU A 75 -6.29 -13.61 0.71
C GLU A 75 -7.06 -12.84 1.80
N GLY A 76 -6.37 -12.23 2.78
CA GLY A 76 -6.98 -11.38 3.81
C GLY A 76 -7.91 -12.09 4.80
N ARG A 77 -7.92 -13.44 4.85
CA ARG A 77 -8.89 -14.22 5.64
C ARG A 77 -8.89 -13.85 7.13
N ALA A 78 -7.72 -13.52 7.69
CA ALA A 78 -7.56 -13.19 9.11
C ALA A 78 -7.51 -11.68 9.41
N ASP A 79 -7.53 -10.81 8.39
CA ASP A 79 -7.39 -9.35 8.55
C ASP A 79 -8.46 -8.75 9.48
N HIS A 80 -9.67 -9.31 9.43
CA HIS A 80 -10.78 -8.89 10.28
C HIS A 80 -10.51 -9.06 11.78
N LEU A 81 -9.62 -9.98 12.18
CA LEU A 81 -9.26 -10.19 13.58
C LEU A 81 -8.45 -9.01 14.14
N LEU A 82 -7.61 -8.37 13.32
CA LEU A 82 -6.83 -7.20 13.74
C LEU A 82 -7.72 -5.99 13.98
N MET A 83 -8.72 -5.80 13.11
CA MET A 83 -9.67 -4.69 13.22
C MET A 83 -10.66 -4.88 14.39
N ARG A 84 -10.92 -6.14 14.81
CA ARG A 84 -11.83 -6.47 15.92
C ARG A 84 -11.33 -6.07 17.30
N GLN A 85 -10.06 -5.70 17.47
CA GLN A 85 -9.59 -5.12 18.73
C GLN A 85 -10.45 -3.92 19.15
N GLU A 86 -10.89 -3.09 18.19
CA GLU A 86 -11.63 -1.86 18.47
C GLU A 86 -13.11 -2.10 18.79
N THR A 87 -13.68 -3.21 18.33
CA THR A 87 -15.13 -3.48 18.43
C THR A 87 -15.47 -4.64 19.36
N SER A 88 -14.52 -5.52 19.66
CA SER A 88 -14.74 -6.78 20.39
C SER A 88 -13.84 -6.94 21.62
N GLY A 89 -12.99 -5.96 21.95
CA GLY A 89 -12.16 -5.98 23.16
C GLY A 89 -10.99 -6.96 23.12
N PHE A 90 -10.65 -7.52 21.96
CA PHE A 90 -9.50 -8.42 21.86
C PHE A 90 -8.17 -7.68 22.03
N GLU A 91 -7.25 -8.25 22.82
CA GLU A 91 -5.87 -7.81 22.79
C GLU A 91 -5.14 -8.37 21.56
N LEU A 92 -4.27 -7.57 20.95
CA LEU A 92 -3.35 -8.03 19.90
C LEU A 92 -1.97 -8.22 20.53
N LEU A 93 -1.48 -9.46 20.55
CA LEU A 93 -0.21 -9.82 21.16
C LEU A 93 0.81 -10.12 20.09
N VAL A 94 1.97 -9.46 20.16
CA VAL A 94 3.04 -9.63 19.15
C VAL A 94 4.09 -10.59 19.67
N PHE A 95 4.41 -11.58 18.84
CA PHE A 95 5.51 -12.52 19.00
C PHE A 95 6.46 -12.31 17.82
N HIS A 96 7.67 -11.83 18.08
CA HIS A 96 8.59 -11.39 17.03
C HIS A 96 9.89 -12.18 17.04
N ARG A 97 10.50 -12.30 15.86
CA ARG A 97 11.88 -12.72 15.66
C ARG A 97 12.43 -12.15 14.34
N MET A 98 13.74 -11.98 14.26
CA MET A 98 14.48 -11.64 13.06
C MET A 98 14.53 -12.81 12.07
N SER A 99 14.70 -14.05 12.55
CA SER A 99 14.74 -15.23 11.69
C SER A 99 14.28 -16.50 12.41
N LYS A 100 13.98 -17.57 11.65
CA LYS A 100 13.58 -18.87 12.22
C LYS A 100 14.60 -19.46 13.20
N HIS A 101 15.88 -19.10 13.05
CA HIS A 101 16.98 -19.66 13.82
C HIS A 101 17.48 -18.73 14.95
N GLU A 102 16.83 -17.58 15.17
CA GLU A 102 17.23 -16.63 16.21
C GLU A 102 17.15 -17.25 17.61
N HIS A 103 16.16 -18.12 17.84
CA HIS A 103 15.91 -18.74 19.13
C HIS A 103 15.80 -20.26 19.00
N GLY A 104 16.29 -20.98 20.01
CA GLY A 104 16.14 -22.43 20.11
C GLY A 104 14.68 -22.86 19.97
N GLY A 105 14.44 -24.00 19.31
CA GLY A 105 13.08 -24.50 19.06
C GLY A 105 12.24 -23.63 18.11
N ALA A 106 12.87 -22.72 17.35
CA ALA A 106 12.19 -21.75 16.50
C ALA A 106 11.19 -20.88 17.27
N GLY A 107 11.57 -20.46 18.48
CA GLY A 107 10.79 -19.59 19.34
C GLY A 107 10.67 -18.16 18.83
N PHE A 108 9.79 -17.40 19.49
CA PHE A 108 9.54 -15.99 19.26
C PHE A 108 9.65 -15.25 20.59
N ARG A 109 10.23 -14.06 20.57
CA ARG A 109 10.19 -13.16 21.70
C ARG A 109 8.80 -12.55 21.81
N TYR A 110 8.16 -12.72 22.96
CA TYR A 110 6.89 -12.07 23.25
C TYR A 110 7.12 -10.59 23.55
N LEU A 111 6.51 -9.73 22.74
CA LEU A 111 6.65 -8.28 22.80
C LEU A 111 5.53 -7.59 23.57
N GLY A 112 4.50 -8.32 24.00
CA GLY A 112 3.37 -7.72 24.70
C GLY A 112 2.25 -7.24 23.77
N PRO A 113 1.31 -6.46 24.34
CA PRO A 113 0.16 -5.94 23.64
C PRO A 113 0.49 -4.81 22.66
N PHE A 114 -0.23 -4.79 21.55
CA PHE A 114 -0.20 -3.76 20.51
C PHE A 114 -1.62 -3.29 20.20
N HIS A 115 -1.71 -2.07 19.69
CA HIS A 115 -2.93 -1.42 19.25
C HIS A 115 -2.92 -1.27 17.74
N TYR A 116 -3.98 -1.74 17.08
CA TYR A 116 -4.24 -1.43 15.68
C TYR A 116 -4.44 0.09 15.52
N ILE A 117 -3.71 0.69 14.56
CA ILE A 117 -3.80 2.12 14.25
C ILE A 117 -4.52 2.33 12.93
N ARG A 118 -4.03 1.71 11.85
CA ARG A 118 -4.58 1.88 10.51
C ARG A 118 -4.17 0.74 9.60
N HIS A 119 -4.85 0.64 8.46
CA HIS A 119 -4.43 -0.18 7.34
C HIS A 119 -4.59 0.56 6.03
N PHE A 120 -3.93 0.09 4.99
CA PHE A 120 -4.02 0.64 3.63
C PHE A 120 -3.67 -0.43 2.60
N GLY A 121 -4.00 -0.17 1.34
CA GLY A 121 -3.88 -1.14 0.26
C GLY A 121 -4.96 -2.24 0.31
N THR A 122 -5.03 -2.99 -0.79
CA THR A 122 -6.12 -3.94 -1.03
C THR A 122 -5.67 -5.39 -0.83
N ARG A 123 -4.64 -5.86 -1.55
CA ARG A 123 -4.10 -7.23 -1.42
C ARG A 123 -2.60 -7.31 -1.79
N PRO A 124 -1.70 -7.67 -0.86
CA PRO A 124 -1.94 -7.83 0.57
C PRO A 124 -2.09 -6.47 1.24
N ARG A 125 -3.04 -6.35 2.15
CA ARG A 125 -3.27 -5.14 2.95
C ARG A 125 -2.14 -4.98 3.97
N SER A 126 -1.69 -3.75 4.18
CA SER A 126 -0.68 -3.42 5.17
C SER A 126 -1.33 -2.84 6.42
N PHE A 127 -0.85 -3.24 7.59
CA PHE A 127 -1.35 -2.81 8.90
C PHE A 127 -0.25 -2.10 9.67
N VAL A 128 -0.61 -1.00 10.33
CA VAL A 128 0.25 -0.30 11.28
C VAL A 128 -0.31 -0.53 12.67
N LEU A 129 0.53 -1.08 13.55
CA LEU A 129 0.23 -1.32 14.95
C LEU A 129 1.22 -0.55 15.83
N GLN A 130 0.78 -0.15 17.01
CA GLN A 130 1.58 0.56 17.99
C GLN A 130 1.60 -0.21 19.30
N ARG A 131 2.79 -0.49 19.85
CA ARG A 131 2.94 -1.13 21.16
C ARG A 131 2.16 -0.39 22.22
N ASP A 132 1.42 -1.13 23.03
CA ASP A 132 0.80 -0.60 24.23
C ASP A 132 1.84 -0.45 25.34
N LYS A 133 1.98 0.77 25.85
CA LYS A 133 2.87 1.08 26.97
C LYS A 133 2.18 0.97 28.33
N LYS A 134 0.96 0.42 28.38
CA LYS A 134 0.12 0.27 29.58
C LYS A 134 0.02 1.57 30.39
N ARG A 135 -0.11 2.69 29.67
CA ARG A 135 -0.25 4.02 30.27
C ARG A 135 -1.72 4.29 30.54
N ASP A 136 -1.98 4.82 31.73
CA ASP A 136 -3.32 5.34 32.06
C ASP A 136 -3.55 6.66 31.33
N TYR A 137 -4.63 6.72 30.56
CA TYR A 137 -5.07 7.92 29.85
C TYR A 137 -6.40 8.39 30.42
N LYS A 138 -6.60 9.72 30.47
CA LYS A 138 -7.84 10.34 30.94
C LYS A 138 -9.10 9.70 30.32
N TYR A 139 -9.06 9.40 29.02
CA TYR A 139 -10.18 8.83 28.27
C TYR A 139 -9.99 7.33 27.96
N GLY A 140 -9.22 6.60 28.78
CA GLY A 140 -8.82 5.21 28.55
C GLY A 140 -7.76 5.02 27.47
N LYS A 141 -7.70 5.91 26.48
CA LYS A 141 -6.63 6.02 25.47
C LYS A 141 -6.37 7.47 25.08
N GLN A 142 -5.36 7.70 24.26
CA GLN A 142 -5.03 9.03 23.73
C GLN A 142 -6.22 9.65 22.98
N SER A 143 -6.42 10.97 23.10
CA SER A 143 -7.50 11.69 22.42
C SER A 143 -7.50 11.46 20.90
N TRP A 144 -6.33 11.53 20.28
CA TRP A 144 -6.18 11.31 18.85
C TRP A 144 -6.59 9.91 18.40
N ARG A 145 -6.54 8.90 19.27
CA ARG A 145 -7.02 7.54 18.94
C ARG A 145 -8.54 7.49 18.91
N TRP A 146 -9.22 8.23 19.78
CA TRP A 146 -10.67 8.41 19.70
C TRP A 146 -11.06 9.14 18.41
N THR A 147 -10.35 10.22 18.09
CA THR A 147 -10.52 10.96 16.83
C THR A 147 -10.35 10.06 15.59
N LEU A 148 -9.29 9.25 15.54
CA LEU A 148 -9.03 8.34 14.42
C LEU A 148 -10.04 7.18 14.35
N GLU A 149 -10.48 6.64 15.49
CA GLU A 149 -11.58 5.67 15.54
C GLU A 149 -12.87 6.25 14.98
N ALA A 150 -13.25 7.47 15.38
CA ALA A 150 -14.45 8.12 14.89
C ALA A 150 -14.47 8.20 13.36
N VAL A 151 -13.38 8.68 12.74
CA VAL A 151 -13.29 8.75 11.26
C VAL A 151 -13.47 7.37 10.63
N ARG A 152 -12.87 6.31 11.20
CA ARG A 152 -13.01 4.94 10.68
C ARG A 152 -14.44 4.42 10.80
N GLN A 153 -15.07 4.59 11.97
CA GLN A 153 -16.40 4.07 12.26
C GLN A 153 -17.50 4.84 11.53
N LEU A 154 -17.22 6.09 11.14
CA LEU A 154 -18.09 6.90 10.28
C LEU A 154 -17.89 6.63 8.78
N GLY A 155 -17.28 5.50 8.41
CA GLY A 155 -17.12 5.08 7.01
C GLY A 155 -15.81 5.53 6.35
N GLY A 156 -14.83 5.94 7.15
CA GLY A 156 -13.50 6.32 6.67
C GLY A 156 -13.38 7.75 6.14
N ARG A 157 -14.47 8.54 6.20
CA ARG A 157 -14.50 9.97 5.87
C ARG A 157 -15.49 10.69 6.78
N ALA A 158 -15.05 11.75 7.46
CA ALA A 158 -15.90 12.48 8.40
C ALA A 158 -15.50 13.96 8.54
N SER A 159 -16.47 14.82 8.84
CA SER A 159 -16.24 16.21 9.25
C SER A 159 -15.89 16.30 10.75
N PRO A 160 -15.24 17.38 11.21
CA PRO A 160 -14.96 17.59 12.63
C PRO A 160 -16.19 17.47 13.53
N LYS A 161 -17.36 17.96 13.06
CA LYS A 161 -18.62 17.89 13.82
C LYS A 161 -19.09 16.44 14.00
N GLN A 162 -18.98 15.63 12.95
CA GLN A 162 -19.34 14.21 13.02
C GLN A 162 -18.41 13.45 13.97
N VAL A 163 -17.10 13.73 13.90
CA VAL A 163 -16.09 13.14 14.80
C VAL A 163 -16.36 13.50 16.25
N GLU A 164 -16.67 14.76 16.53
CA GLU A 164 -17.02 15.23 17.87
C GLU A 164 -18.27 14.51 18.41
N ALA A 165 -19.33 14.46 17.61
CA ALA A 165 -20.58 13.81 18.00
C ALA A 165 -20.37 12.31 18.32
N TYR A 166 -19.67 11.58 17.45
CA TYR A 166 -19.33 10.17 17.66
C TYR A 166 -18.54 9.97 18.96
N THR A 167 -17.58 10.85 19.23
CA THR A 167 -16.66 10.70 20.36
C THR A 167 -17.37 10.97 21.68
N VAL A 168 -18.15 12.05 21.78
CA VAL A 168 -18.86 12.42 23.02
C VAL A 168 -19.99 11.45 23.35
N GLU A 169 -20.61 10.83 22.34
CA GLU A 169 -21.59 9.75 22.56
C GLU A 169 -20.98 8.58 23.34
N ARG A 170 -19.70 8.25 23.08
CA ARG A 170 -18.99 7.11 23.71
C ARG A 170 -18.20 7.50 24.95
N VAL A 171 -17.72 8.74 24.99
CA VAL A 171 -16.93 9.30 26.09
C VAL A 171 -17.56 10.64 26.48
N PRO A 172 -18.61 10.64 27.32
CA PRO A 172 -19.39 11.84 27.62
C PRO A 172 -18.59 13.02 28.20
N ASP A 173 -17.47 12.75 28.88
CA ASP A 173 -16.57 13.75 29.46
C ASP A 173 -15.40 14.15 28.54
N PHE A 174 -15.42 13.71 27.27
CA PHE A 174 -14.38 14.05 26.31
C PHE A 174 -14.32 15.56 26.05
N ASN A 175 -13.14 16.15 26.17
CA ASN A 175 -12.94 17.54 25.82
C ASN A 175 -13.00 17.73 24.30
N ARG A 176 -14.13 18.25 23.81
CA ARG A 176 -14.40 18.55 22.40
C ARG A 176 -13.31 19.39 21.73
N ALA A 177 -12.64 20.28 22.49
CA ALA A 177 -11.56 21.12 21.98
C ALA A 177 -10.34 20.31 21.49
N ASN A 178 -10.23 19.03 21.82
CA ASN A 178 -9.17 18.15 21.33
C ASN A 178 -9.36 17.72 19.86
N VAL A 179 -10.60 17.67 19.36
CA VAL A 179 -10.91 17.08 18.03
C VAL A 179 -10.15 17.77 16.90
N GLY A 180 -10.21 19.10 16.82
CA GLY A 180 -9.52 19.87 15.77
C GLY A 180 -7.99 19.68 15.79
N PRO A 181 -7.32 19.90 16.94
CA PRO A 181 -5.91 19.56 17.16
C PRO A 181 -5.53 18.14 16.73
N ASP A 182 -6.31 17.14 17.13
CA ASP A 182 -6.05 15.74 16.82
C ASP A 182 -6.16 15.46 15.32
N LEU A 183 -7.22 15.95 14.66
CA LEU A 183 -7.41 15.83 13.21
C LEU A 183 -6.24 16.44 12.44
N ARG A 184 -5.80 17.64 12.83
CA ARG A 184 -4.65 18.31 12.23
C ARG A 184 -3.34 17.54 12.43
N MET A 185 -3.09 17.05 13.63
CA MET A 185 -1.88 16.28 13.94
C MET A 185 -1.78 15.01 13.10
N LEU A 186 -2.91 14.32 12.90
CA LEU A 186 -3.01 13.06 12.15
C LEU A 186 -2.99 13.24 10.63
N SER A 187 -3.21 14.46 10.13
CA SER A 187 -3.40 14.73 8.71
C SER A 187 -2.07 14.99 8.00
N VAL A 188 -1.75 14.19 6.99
CA VAL A 188 -0.44 14.22 6.31
C VAL A 188 -0.17 15.51 5.54
N ASN A 189 -1.23 16.17 5.06
CA ASN A 189 -1.19 17.36 4.20
C ASN A 189 -1.52 18.68 4.93
N GLU A 190 -1.68 18.66 6.25
CA GLU A 190 -1.97 19.89 7.01
C GLU A 190 -0.73 20.64 7.47
N PHE A 191 -0.65 21.93 7.12
CA PHE A 191 0.47 22.81 7.46
C PHE A 191 0.77 22.92 8.95
N GLY A 192 -0.26 22.90 9.78
CA GLY A 192 -0.09 23.06 11.23
C GLY A 192 0.21 21.75 11.95
N ARG A 193 0.30 20.61 11.25
CA ARG A 193 0.59 19.30 11.87
C ARG A 193 1.91 19.29 12.64
N SER A 194 2.85 20.17 12.33
CA SER A 194 4.16 20.28 13.00
C SER A 194 4.15 20.94 14.38
N ALA A 195 3.01 21.47 14.85
CA ALA A 195 2.92 22.05 16.19
C ALA A 195 3.16 21.01 17.32
N TRP A 196 2.86 19.74 17.06
CA TRP A 196 2.97 18.65 18.04
C TRP A 196 4.34 17.98 18.03
N ALA A 197 4.84 17.59 19.20
CA ALA A 197 6.16 16.98 19.37
C ALA A 197 6.38 15.76 18.46
N ALA A 198 5.33 14.96 18.24
CA ALA A 198 5.36 13.81 17.34
C ALA A 198 5.67 14.17 15.88
N ASN A 199 5.54 15.44 15.49
CA ASN A 199 5.67 15.97 14.14
C ASN A 199 6.78 17.03 14.02
N ARG A 200 7.71 17.09 14.99
CA ARG A 200 8.84 18.04 14.96
C ARG A 200 10.08 17.53 14.22
N SER A 201 10.14 16.24 13.94
CA SER A 201 11.25 15.62 13.20
C SER A 201 10.87 15.40 11.74
N ALA A 202 11.84 15.60 10.86
CA ALA A 202 11.66 15.30 9.45
C ALA A 202 11.42 13.82 9.24
N ARG A 203 10.43 13.48 8.40
CA ARG A 203 10.10 12.10 8.05
C ARG A 203 9.23 12.03 6.82
N ARG A 204 9.18 10.84 6.22
CA ARG A 204 8.28 10.52 5.11
C ARG A 204 7.20 9.54 5.55
N THR A 205 6.05 9.60 4.91
CA THR A 205 4.90 8.76 5.25
C THR A 205 5.04 7.30 4.81
N ASP A 206 5.99 6.99 3.93
CA ASP A 206 6.44 5.62 3.63
C ASP A 206 7.34 5.02 4.74
N GLY A 207 7.60 5.79 5.80
CA GLY A 207 8.11 5.30 7.09
C GLY A 207 7.00 4.87 8.06
N TRP A 208 5.73 4.90 7.64
CA TRP A 208 4.61 4.27 8.36
C TRP A 208 4.32 4.79 9.77
N HIS A 209 4.68 6.04 10.04
CA HIS A 209 4.48 6.62 11.37
C HIS A 209 2.98 6.63 11.73
N PRO A 210 2.59 6.26 12.97
CA PRO A 210 1.20 6.17 13.40
C PRO A 210 0.39 7.47 13.25
N MET A 211 1.09 8.63 13.29
CA MET A 211 0.47 9.95 13.11
C MET A 211 0.23 10.32 11.63
N ASP A 212 0.63 9.48 10.70
CA ASP A 212 0.40 9.68 9.27
C ASP A 212 -0.84 8.86 8.89
N ALA A 213 -2.02 9.27 9.39
CA ALA A 213 -3.22 8.44 9.38
C ALA A 213 -4.41 9.04 8.63
N LEU A 214 -4.47 10.37 8.49
CA LEU A 214 -5.56 11.08 7.84
C LEU A 214 -5.08 11.93 6.66
N TYR A 215 -5.99 12.22 5.76
CA TYR A 215 -5.84 13.18 4.68
C TYR A 215 -6.98 14.19 4.74
N ARG A 216 -6.66 15.48 4.70
CA ARG A 216 -7.63 16.57 4.74
C ARG A 216 -8.09 16.92 3.33
N ARG A 217 -9.40 17.05 3.14
CA ARG A 217 -10.05 17.59 1.94
C ARG A 217 -10.78 18.89 2.28
N ASP A 218 -10.60 19.88 1.42
CA ASP A 218 -11.48 21.03 1.35
C ASP A 218 -12.64 20.66 0.43
N ASP A 219 -13.81 20.37 1.00
CA ASP A 219 -15.05 20.21 0.24
C ASP A 219 -15.74 21.57 0.09
N VAL A 220 -16.69 21.69 -0.84
CA VAL A 220 -17.34 22.96 -1.19
C VAL A 220 -18.10 23.57 0.01
N GLU A 221 -18.60 22.71 0.91
CA GLU A 221 -19.46 23.11 2.04
C GLU A 221 -18.80 22.92 3.42
N ASP A 222 -17.88 21.96 3.57
CA ASP A 222 -17.25 21.65 4.86
C ASP A 222 -15.86 21.03 4.69
N ILE A 223 -15.01 21.15 5.72
CA ILE A 223 -13.74 20.42 5.77
C ILE A 223 -14.03 18.97 6.17
N VAL A 224 -13.48 18.01 5.42
CA VAL A 224 -13.60 16.59 5.73
C VAL A 224 -12.25 15.92 5.79
N TYR A 225 -12.16 14.90 6.64
CA TYR A 225 -10.97 14.11 6.88
C TYR A 225 -11.24 12.67 6.47
N GLU A 226 -10.37 12.11 5.64
CA GLU A 226 -10.46 10.72 5.18
C GLU A 226 -9.22 9.92 5.59
N LEU A 227 -9.34 8.59 5.62
CA LEU A 227 -8.21 7.71 5.92
C LEU A 227 -7.11 7.90 4.87
N TYR A 228 -5.89 8.16 5.33
CA TYR A 228 -4.75 8.32 4.45
C TYR A 228 -4.37 6.99 3.80
N ASP A 229 -4.17 7.02 2.49
CA ASP A 229 -3.66 5.89 1.70
C ASP A 229 -2.39 6.34 0.97
N PRO A 230 -1.22 5.78 1.29
CA PRO A 230 0.06 6.11 0.66
C PRO A 230 0.10 5.77 -0.84
N ASP A 231 -0.87 5.02 -1.36
CA ASP A 231 -0.96 4.71 -2.78
C ASP A 231 -0.89 6.03 -3.58
N PRO A 232 0.11 6.18 -4.47
CA PRO A 232 0.24 7.33 -5.35
C PRO A 232 -1.02 7.67 -6.17
N ALA A 233 -1.89 6.68 -6.42
CA ALA A 233 -3.17 6.86 -7.10
C ALA A 233 -4.25 7.48 -6.21
N VAL A 234 -4.11 7.40 -4.88
CA VAL A 234 -5.09 7.92 -3.92
C VAL A 234 -4.60 9.22 -3.29
N HIS A 235 -3.58 9.18 -2.42
CA HIS A 235 -3.01 10.38 -1.79
C HIS A 235 -1.50 10.55 -2.05
N GLY A 236 -0.79 9.45 -2.31
CA GLY A 236 0.66 9.42 -2.50
C GLY A 236 1.46 9.69 -1.24
N ILE A 237 2.79 9.59 -1.35
CA ILE A 237 3.71 9.78 -0.23
C ILE A 237 3.90 11.28 0.05
N TRP A 238 3.92 11.61 1.34
CA TRP A 238 4.19 12.96 1.85
C TRP A 238 5.46 12.95 2.68
N GLU A 239 6.13 14.10 2.72
CA GLU A 239 7.30 14.36 3.53
C GLU A 239 7.00 15.55 4.43
N LEU A 240 7.29 15.40 5.72
CA LEU A 240 7.36 16.50 6.66
C LEU A 240 8.83 16.93 6.70
N ALA A 241 9.13 18.12 6.17
CA ALA A 241 10.49 18.66 6.09
C ALA A 241 10.50 20.15 6.46
N ALA A 242 11.66 20.68 6.83
CA ALA A 242 11.81 22.12 7.07
C ALA A 242 11.68 22.90 5.76
N ASP A 243 10.86 23.96 5.76
CA ASP A 243 10.81 24.94 4.68
C ASP A 243 12.04 25.87 4.71
N SER A 244 12.12 26.78 3.74
CA SER A 244 13.23 27.76 3.64
C SER A 244 13.39 28.67 4.85
N LYS A 245 12.38 28.74 5.73
CA LYS A 245 12.38 29.50 6.98
C LYS A 245 12.61 28.61 8.20
N GLY A 246 12.93 27.32 8.00
CA GLY A 246 13.16 26.35 9.06
C GLY A 246 11.88 25.78 9.69
N ASN A 247 10.70 26.12 9.18
CA ASN A 247 9.45 25.58 9.73
C ASN A 247 9.15 24.22 9.12
N MET A 248 8.80 23.24 9.94
CA MET A 248 8.36 21.94 9.45
C MET A 248 7.03 22.05 8.71
N ARG A 249 7.01 21.67 7.42
CA ARG A 249 5.85 21.70 6.51
C ARG A 249 5.67 20.36 5.79
N PRO A 250 4.43 19.96 5.51
CA PRO A 250 4.16 18.82 4.67
C PRO A 250 4.33 19.19 3.19
N PHE A 251 5.01 18.32 2.44
CA PHE A 251 5.17 18.39 1.00
C PHE A 251 4.80 17.04 0.42
N ARG A 252 4.11 17.02 -0.72
CA ARG A 252 3.95 15.76 -1.44
C ARG A 252 5.29 15.42 -2.07
N VAL A 253 5.70 14.16 -1.98
CA VAL A 253 7.04 13.74 -2.44
C VAL A 253 7.21 13.94 -3.95
N SER A 254 6.14 13.83 -4.74
CA SER A 254 6.16 14.17 -6.18
C SER A 254 6.46 15.65 -6.46
N ASP A 255 6.28 16.52 -5.46
CA ASP A 255 6.40 17.96 -5.58
C ASP A 255 7.76 18.44 -5.03
N SER A 256 8.61 17.52 -4.55
CA SER A 256 9.95 17.84 -4.05
C SER A 256 10.87 18.28 -5.20
N PRO A 257 11.50 19.46 -5.13
CA PRO A 257 12.41 19.93 -6.18
C PRO A 257 13.55 18.96 -6.49
N GLU A 258 14.03 18.20 -5.51
CA GLU A 258 15.06 17.16 -5.70
C GLU A 258 14.53 16.00 -6.54
N ILE A 259 13.29 15.57 -6.30
CA ILE A 259 12.65 14.49 -7.08
C ILE A 259 12.27 14.98 -8.47
N VAL A 260 11.77 16.20 -8.60
CA VAL A 260 11.52 16.84 -9.90
C VAL A 260 12.82 16.97 -10.70
N ARG A 261 13.94 17.31 -10.06
CA ARG A 261 15.27 17.36 -10.71
C ARG A 261 15.77 15.98 -11.11
N VAL A 262 15.71 14.99 -10.21
CA VAL A 262 16.08 13.61 -10.54
C VAL A 262 15.20 13.06 -11.65
N GLN A 263 13.91 13.38 -11.67
CA GLN A 263 12.97 13.00 -12.71
C GLN A 263 13.33 13.67 -14.05
N ALA A 264 13.63 14.97 -14.05
CA ALA A 264 14.09 15.70 -15.22
C ALA A 264 15.47 15.23 -15.74
N GLU A 265 16.40 14.86 -14.85
CA GLU A 265 17.71 14.30 -15.20
C GLU A 265 17.59 12.90 -15.80
N LEU A 266 16.69 12.07 -15.27
CA LEU A 266 16.35 10.75 -15.83
C LEU A 266 15.63 10.85 -17.17
N GLU A 267 14.79 11.87 -17.36
CA GLU A 267 14.11 12.17 -18.63
C GLU A 267 15.10 12.73 -19.69
N GLY A 268 16.16 13.42 -19.26
CA GLY A 268 17.15 14.05 -20.13
C GLY A 268 18.37 13.19 -20.50
N ALA A 269 18.68 12.12 -19.77
CA ALA A 269 19.90 11.33 -19.97
C ALA A 269 19.82 10.41 -21.22
N LYS A 270 20.52 10.81 -22.29
CA LYS A 270 20.87 9.92 -23.41
C LYS A 270 22.11 9.09 -23.04
N ALA A 271 21.93 7.77 -22.93
CA ALA A 271 22.93 6.74 -22.62
C ALA A 271 23.46 6.71 -21.17
N PHE A 272 23.43 5.52 -20.56
CA PHE A 272 23.93 5.25 -19.21
C PHE A 272 25.42 4.86 -19.25
N ASP A 273 26.21 5.51 -18.38
CA ASP A 273 27.58 5.14 -18.02
C ASP A 273 27.54 4.22 -16.79
N ALA A 274 28.07 3.01 -16.94
CA ALA A 274 28.03 1.95 -15.95
C ALA A 274 29.04 2.10 -14.78
N THR A 275 29.73 3.23 -14.68
CA THR A 275 30.80 3.42 -13.67
C THR A 275 30.41 4.30 -12.48
N ASN A 276 29.19 4.83 -12.44
CA ASN A 276 28.82 5.78 -11.39
C ASN A 276 28.25 5.09 -10.14
N ASP A 277 29.14 4.81 -9.18
CA ASP A 277 28.81 4.26 -7.87
C ASP A 277 28.24 5.36 -6.98
N ASN A 278 26.91 5.49 -6.94
CA ASN A 278 26.26 6.59 -6.23
C ASN A 278 25.56 6.16 -4.92
N ASP A 279 25.60 7.09 -3.97
CA ASP A 279 25.19 7.03 -2.57
C ASP A 279 23.77 6.45 -2.34
N GLY A 280 23.54 5.83 -1.18
CA GLY A 280 22.30 5.17 -0.81
C GLY A 280 21.06 6.07 -0.90
N ARG A 281 21.24 7.39 -0.72
CA ARG A 281 20.17 8.39 -0.88
C ARG A 281 19.68 8.51 -2.33
N THR A 282 20.58 8.43 -3.31
CA THR A 282 20.26 8.50 -4.74
C THR A 282 19.47 7.27 -5.22
N LYS A 283 19.82 6.07 -4.72
CA LYS A 283 19.11 4.82 -5.04
C LYS A 283 17.67 4.82 -4.52
N VAL A 284 17.43 5.38 -3.34
CA VAL A 284 16.09 5.54 -2.75
C VAL A 284 15.26 6.52 -3.57
N LEU A 285 15.80 7.70 -3.92
CA LEU A 285 15.12 8.70 -4.75
C LEU A 285 14.76 8.17 -6.15
N MET A 286 15.67 7.42 -6.79
CA MET A 286 15.40 6.76 -8.08
C MET A 286 14.32 5.68 -7.98
N SER A 287 14.28 4.89 -6.90
CA SER A 287 13.23 3.88 -6.65
C SER A 287 11.85 4.53 -6.45
N ILE A 288 11.81 5.67 -5.77
CA ILE A 288 10.60 6.46 -5.54
C ILE A 288 10.09 7.08 -6.85
N ALA A 289 10.96 7.72 -7.64
CA ALA A 289 10.61 8.26 -8.96
C ALA A 289 10.05 7.15 -9.88
N ARG A 290 10.74 6.01 -9.92
CA ARG A 290 10.32 4.80 -10.68
C ARG A 290 8.92 4.28 -10.28
N ARG A 291 8.59 4.28 -8.98
CA ARG A 291 7.27 3.86 -8.45
C ARG A 291 6.17 4.90 -8.69
N GLN A 292 6.50 6.20 -8.68
CA GLN A 292 5.55 7.28 -8.94
C GLN A 292 5.20 7.43 -10.43
N GLY A 293 6.13 7.09 -11.33
CA GLY A 293 5.91 7.11 -12.78
C GLY A 293 4.88 6.09 -13.30
N GLN A 294 4.65 4.97 -12.60
CA GLN A 294 3.67 3.94 -13.00
C GLN A 294 2.19 4.41 -12.86
N PRO A 295 1.77 5.06 -11.75
CA PRO A 295 0.46 5.71 -11.65
C PRO A 295 0.26 6.86 -12.64
N LYS A 296 1.32 7.64 -12.94
CA LYS A 296 1.27 8.68 -13.98
C LYS A 296 1.07 8.07 -15.36
N PHE A 297 1.86 7.05 -15.71
CA PHE A 297 1.71 6.28 -16.95
C PHE A 297 0.28 5.73 -17.11
N ARG A 298 -0.29 5.16 -16.04
CA ARG A 298 -1.69 4.71 -16.05
C ARG A 298 -2.64 5.89 -16.30
N ARG A 299 -2.56 6.99 -15.55
CA ARG A 299 -3.43 8.17 -15.78
C ARG A 299 -3.32 8.70 -17.21
N ASP A 300 -2.10 8.82 -17.71
CA ASP A 300 -1.82 9.37 -19.04
C ASP A 300 -2.36 8.43 -20.14
N LEU A 301 -2.31 7.10 -19.95
CA LEU A 301 -2.98 6.13 -20.82
C LEU A 301 -4.51 6.22 -20.75
N PHE A 302 -5.08 6.38 -19.56
CA PHE A 302 -6.53 6.56 -19.40
C PHE A 302 -7.02 7.80 -20.16
N ALA A 303 -6.27 8.91 -20.08
CA ALA A 303 -6.56 10.12 -20.83
C ALA A 303 -6.38 9.91 -22.35
N ALA A 304 -5.27 9.30 -22.79
CA ALA A 304 -4.97 9.11 -24.20
C ALA A 304 -5.97 8.19 -24.93
N TYR A 305 -6.51 7.19 -24.24
CA TYR A 305 -7.45 6.21 -24.80
C TYR A 305 -8.93 6.53 -24.50
N ASN A 306 -9.23 7.73 -24.01
CA ASN A 306 -10.60 8.14 -23.63
C ASN A 306 -11.29 7.12 -22.72
N GLU A 307 -10.54 6.59 -21.74
CA GLU A 307 -10.98 5.60 -20.75
C GLU A 307 -11.57 4.31 -21.36
N ARG A 308 -11.09 3.90 -22.54
CA ARG A 308 -11.57 2.69 -23.22
C ARG A 308 -10.44 1.73 -23.57
N CYS A 309 -10.72 0.44 -23.44
CA CYS A 309 -9.81 -0.60 -23.93
C CYS A 309 -9.52 -0.41 -25.42
N ALA A 310 -8.24 -0.48 -25.79
CA ALA A 310 -7.77 -0.35 -27.17
C ALA A 310 -8.31 -1.46 -28.08
N VAL A 311 -8.50 -2.67 -27.55
CA VAL A 311 -8.97 -3.84 -28.30
C VAL A 311 -10.49 -3.98 -28.24
N THR A 312 -11.09 -3.98 -27.04
CA THR A 312 -12.51 -4.33 -26.86
C THR A 312 -13.44 -3.12 -26.81
N GLY A 313 -12.90 -1.91 -26.61
CA GLY A 313 -13.69 -0.71 -26.36
C GLY A 313 -14.42 -0.66 -25.02
N CYS A 314 -14.19 -1.63 -24.14
CA CYS A 314 -14.75 -1.67 -22.79
C CYS A 314 -14.42 -0.38 -22.02
N PRO A 315 -15.42 0.33 -21.46
CA PRO A 315 -15.23 1.56 -20.69
C PRO A 315 -15.21 1.36 -19.16
N VAL A 316 -15.29 0.12 -18.67
CA VAL A 316 -15.38 -0.17 -17.23
C VAL A 316 -14.00 0.05 -16.61
N ARG A 317 -13.80 1.22 -16.00
CA ARG A 317 -12.53 1.72 -15.46
C ARG A 317 -11.82 0.71 -14.55
N GLU A 318 -12.58 -0.01 -13.73
CA GLU A 318 -12.08 -0.93 -12.70
C GLU A 318 -11.36 -2.15 -13.29
N ILE A 319 -11.67 -2.52 -14.53
CA ILE A 319 -11.08 -3.68 -15.22
C ILE A 319 -10.09 -3.29 -16.33
N LEU A 320 -9.77 -2.00 -16.44
CA LEU A 320 -8.79 -1.47 -17.40
C LEU A 320 -7.41 -1.30 -16.75
N GLU A 321 -6.39 -1.73 -17.47
CA GLU A 321 -4.99 -1.77 -17.07
C GLU A 321 -4.11 -1.16 -18.16
N GLY A 322 -3.04 -0.48 -17.75
CA GLY A 322 -2.02 0.00 -18.70
C GLY A 322 -1.00 -1.10 -18.95
N ALA A 323 -0.99 -1.63 -20.17
CA ALA A 323 -0.04 -2.64 -20.62
C ALA A 323 1.18 -1.97 -21.24
N HIS A 324 2.39 -2.41 -20.89
CA HIS A 324 3.61 -1.95 -21.54
C HIS A 324 3.89 -2.78 -22.79
N ILE A 325 4.27 -2.12 -23.90
CA ILE A 325 4.65 -2.81 -25.14
C ILE A 325 6.04 -3.44 -24.98
N LYS A 326 7.02 -2.65 -24.52
CA LYS A 326 8.31 -3.14 -24.03
C LYS A 326 8.27 -3.31 -22.52
N PRO A 327 8.75 -4.46 -21.98
CA PRO A 327 8.80 -4.70 -20.54
C PRO A 327 9.45 -3.55 -19.78
N TYR A 328 8.90 -3.25 -18.61
CA TYR A 328 9.36 -2.18 -17.75
C TYR A 328 10.85 -2.35 -17.38
N ARG A 329 11.68 -1.37 -17.76
CA ARG A 329 13.13 -1.33 -17.45
C ARG A 329 13.55 -0.01 -16.77
N GLY A 330 12.59 0.79 -16.33
CA GLY A 330 12.78 2.11 -15.71
C GLY A 330 11.78 3.14 -16.24
N GLU A 331 11.85 4.39 -15.76
CA GLU A 331 10.86 5.43 -16.09
C GLU A 331 10.87 5.87 -17.57
N HIS A 332 11.99 5.73 -18.28
CA HIS A 332 12.07 5.92 -19.74
C HIS A 332 11.17 4.94 -20.54
N THR A 333 10.69 3.86 -19.92
CA THR A 333 9.69 2.94 -20.50
C THR A 333 8.25 3.26 -20.08
N ASN A 334 8.03 4.24 -19.18
CA ASN A 334 6.72 4.73 -18.73
C ASN A 334 6.22 5.91 -19.58
N HIS A 335 6.41 5.85 -20.89
CA HIS A 335 5.89 6.84 -21.83
C HIS A 335 4.58 6.33 -22.45
N VAL A 336 3.59 7.21 -22.69
CA VAL A 336 2.28 6.83 -23.25
C VAL A 336 2.44 6.04 -24.55
N THR A 337 3.43 6.37 -25.37
CA THR A 337 3.73 5.64 -26.62
C THR A 337 4.32 4.24 -26.40
N ASN A 338 4.81 3.90 -25.21
CA ASN A 338 5.17 2.52 -24.84
C ASN A 338 4.02 1.79 -24.13
N GLY A 339 2.80 2.33 -24.18
CA GLY A 339 1.66 1.82 -23.45
C GLY A 339 0.40 1.63 -24.28
N VAL A 340 -0.40 0.65 -23.88
CA VAL A 340 -1.73 0.39 -24.44
C VAL A 340 -2.70 0.19 -23.28
N LEU A 341 -3.87 0.84 -23.32
CA LEU A 341 -4.90 0.63 -22.30
C LEU A 341 -5.74 -0.61 -22.64
N LEU A 342 -5.67 -1.65 -21.82
CA LEU A 342 -6.28 -2.96 -22.09
C LEU A 342 -7.23 -3.39 -20.98
N ARG A 343 -8.24 -4.21 -21.30
CA ARG A 343 -9.03 -4.95 -20.30
C ARG A 343 -8.13 -6.04 -19.69
N ALA A 344 -8.27 -6.36 -18.40
CA ALA A 344 -7.33 -7.23 -17.68
C ALA A 344 -7.09 -8.62 -18.32
N ASP A 345 -8.11 -9.22 -18.92
CA ASP A 345 -8.00 -10.47 -19.68
C ASP A 345 -7.20 -10.30 -20.97
N ILE A 346 -7.43 -9.21 -21.72
CA ILE A 346 -6.70 -8.87 -22.94
C ILE A 346 -5.23 -8.49 -22.63
N HIS A 347 -5.00 -7.80 -21.53
CA HIS A 347 -3.64 -7.50 -21.04
C HIS A 347 -2.88 -8.80 -20.78
N SER A 348 -3.52 -9.76 -20.10
CA SER A 348 -2.92 -11.08 -19.85
C SER A 348 -2.58 -11.82 -21.15
N LEU A 349 -3.46 -11.79 -22.16
CA LEU A 349 -3.17 -12.37 -23.48
C LEU A 349 -2.02 -11.66 -24.21
N PHE A 350 -1.94 -10.34 -24.09
CA PHE A 350 -0.90 -9.51 -24.70
C PHE A 350 0.49 -9.78 -24.08
N ASP A 351 0.55 -9.95 -22.76
CA ASP A 351 1.79 -10.26 -22.04
C ASP A 351 2.27 -11.69 -22.28
N LEU A 352 1.34 -12.66 -22.33
CA LEU A 352 1.62 -14.05 -22.66
C LEU A 352 1.96 -14.26 -24.15
N GLY A 353 1.82 -13.21 -24.97
CA GLY A 353 2.04 -13.27 -26.40
C GLY A 353 1.03 -14.17 -27.13
N LEU A 354 -0.18 -14.31 -26.60
CA LEU A 354 -1.33 -14.99 -27.23
C LEU A 354 -2.22 -14.02 -28.02
N LEU A 355 -2.00 -12.72 -27.82
CA LEU A 355 -2.54 -11.62 -28.61
C LEU A 355 -1.40 -10.66 -28.98
N ARG A 356 -1.31 -10.29 -30.25
CA ARG A 356 -0.34 -9.30 -30.75
C ARG A 356 -1.02 -8.31 -31.69
N VAL A 357 -0.34 -7.20 -32.00
CA VAL A 357 -0.88 -6.15 -32.88
C VAL A 357 0.10 -5.90 -34.02
N CYS A 358 -0.37 -5.99 -35.26
CA CYS A 358 0.45 -5.72 -36.43
C CYS A 358 0.95 -4.25 -36.39
N PRO A 359 2.26 -3.99 -36.40
CA PRO A 359 2.82 -2.65 -36.23
C PRO A 359 2.58 -1.72 -37.43
N VAL A 360 2.10 -2.24 -38.55
CA VAL A 360 1.81 -1.48 -39.78
C VAL A 360 0.33 -1.16 -39.89
N SER A 361 -0.54 -2.17 -39.76
CA SER A 361 -1.98 -2.02 -39.94
C SER A 361 -2.75 -1.78 -38.63
N TRP A 362 -2.08 -1.91 -37.48
CA TRP A 362 -2.69 -1.87 -36.14
C TRP A 362 -3.81 -2.90 -35.95
N THR A 363 -3.79 -3.97 -36.75
CA THR A 363 -4.75 -5.07 -36.66
C THR A 363 -4.37 -6.00 -35.50
N VAL A 364 -5.36 -6.38 -34.71
CA VAL A 364 -5.22 -7.34 -33.60
C VAL A 364 -5.20 -8.77 -34.17
N GLU A 365 -4.20 -9.54 -33.76
CA GLU A 365 -4.08 -10.95 -34.07
C GLU A 365 -4.15 -11.78 -32.80
N VAL A 366 -5.08 -12.72 -32.77
CA VAL A 366 -5.26 -13.70 -31.68
C VAL A 366 -4.75 -15.07 -32.14
N SER A 367 -3.92 -15.73 -31.30
CA SER A 367 -3.35 -17.04 -31.58
C SER A 367 -4.42 -18.13 -31.63
N ASP A 368 -4.15 -19.26 -32.29
CA ASP A 368 -5.14 -20.34 -32.39
C ASP A 368 -5.54 -20.92 -31.04
N GLN A 369 -4.64 -20.90 -30.06
CA GLN A 369 -4.93 -21.32 -28.69
C GLN A 369 -5.98 -20.42 -28.02
N ALA A 370 -5.95 -19.11 -28.27
CA ALA A 370 -6.88 -18.14 -27.68
C ALA A 370 -8.12 -17.87 -28.57
N ARG A 371 -8.04 -18.22 -29.87
CA ARG A 371 -9.08 -17.97 -30.87
C ARG A 371 -10.48 -18.53 -30.52
N PRO A 372 -10.64 -19.69 -29.85
CA PRO A 372 -11.96 -20.18 -29.45
C PRO A 372 -12.74 -19.24 -28.53
N SER A 373 -12.05 -18.49 -27.66
CA SER A 373 -12.68 -17.61 -26.67
C SER A 373 -12.58 -16.12 -27.02
N TYR A 374 -11.61 -15.75 -27.86
CA TYR A 374 -11.29 -14.34 -28.17
C TYR A 374 -11.27 -14.05 -29.68
N GLY A 375 -11.71 -14.99 -30.51
CA GLY A 375 -11.67 -14.89 -31.97
C GLY A 375 -12.44 -13.70 -32.54
N GLU A 376 -13.43 -13.18 -31.81
CA GLU A 376 -14.15 -11.95 -32.20
C GLU A 376 -13.24 -10.73 -32.36
N TYR A 377 -12.11 -10.68 -31.65
CA TYR A 377 -11.13 -9.59 -31.74
C TYR A 377 -10.06 -9.83 -32.82
N HIS A 378 -9.95 -11.04 -33.36
CA HIS A 378 -9.00 -11.35 -34.42
C HIS A 378 -9.39 -10.60 -35.71
N GLY A 379 -8.44 -9.88 -36.31
CA GLY A 379 -8.67 -9.09 -37.52
C GLY A 379 -9.30 -7.71 -37.25
N GLN A 380 -9.62 -7.37 -36.00
CA GLN A 380 -10.14 -6.03 -35.67
C GLN A 380 -9.02 -4.99 -35.63
N MET A 381 -9.34 -3.75 -36.02
CA MET A 381 -8.41 -2.64 -35.87
C MET A 381 -8.38 -2.17 -34.42
N MET A 382 -7.18 -2.08 -33.84
CA MET A 382 -6.99 -1.53 -32.50
C MET A 382 -7.34 -0.04 -32.50
N ARG A 383 -8.07 0.42 -31.47
CA ARG A 383 -8.27 1.85 -31.22
C ARG A 383 -6.93 2.49 -30.84
N LEU A 384 -6.61 3.58 -31.50
CA LEU A 384 -5.43 4.41 -31.21
C LEU A 384 -5.86 5.70 -30.49
N PRO A 385 -4.98 6.32 -29.70
CA PRO A 385 -5.18 7.68 -29.22
C PRO A 385 -5.45 8.67 -30.35
N ASP A 386 -6.32 9.64 -30.07
CA ASP A 386 -6.69 10.70 -31.03
C ASP A 386 -5.48 11.56 -31.37
N SER A 387 -4.61 11.82 -30.38
CA SER A 387 -3.34 12.52 -30.57
C SER A 387 -2.28 11.59 -31.13
N GLU A 388 -1.74 11.94 -32.30
CA GLU A 388 -0.67 11.16 -32.95
C GLU A 388 0.60 11.03 -32.09
N MET A 389 0.91 12.06 -31.28
CA MET A 389 2.08 12.07 -30.39
C MET A 389 1.94 11.07 -29.22
N GLN A 390 0.74 10.58 -28.95
CA GLN A 390 0.44 9.63 -27.88
C GLN A 390 0.22 8.21 -28.40
N ARG A 391 0.25 8.01 -29.73
CA ARG A 391 0.05 6.68 -30.31
C ARG A 391 1.20 5.73 -29.93
N PRO A 392 0.92 4.43 -29.81
CA PRO A 392 1.95 3.42 -29.63
C PRO A 392 3.13 3.58 -30.59
N ASP A 393 4.35 3.46 -30.07
CA ASP A 393 5.57 3.48 -30.85
C ASP A 393 5.61 2.25 -31.76
N ALA A 394 5.67 2.48 -33.07
CA ALA A 394 5.55 1.42 -34.07
C ALA A 394 6.72 0.42 -34.00
N GLU A 395 7.91 0.87 -33.59
CA GLU A 395 9.08 0.01 -33.48
C GLU A 395 9.04 -0.83 -32.18
N ALA A 396 8.53 -0.25 -31.09
CA ALA A 396 8.20 -1.00 -29.88
C ALA A 396 7.18 -2.10 -30.16
N MET A 397 6.12 -1.77 -30.90
CA MET A 397 5.08 -2.73 -31.27
C MET A 397 5.64 -3.82 -32.20
N ARG A 398 6.52 -3.47 -33.14
CA ARG A 398 7.20 -4.45 -34.01
C ARG A 398 8.00 -5.47 -33.21
N GLN A 399 8.77 -5.00 -32.22
CA GLN A 399 9.57 -5.89 -31.37
C GLN A 399 8.70 -6.81 -30.49
N HIS A 400 7.56 -6.31 -29.98
CA HIS A 400 6.58 -7.15 -29.28
C HIS A 400 5.99 -8.20 -30.23
N TYR A 401 5.58 -7.78 -31.44
CA TYR A 401 4.98 -8.62 -32.47
C TYR A 401 5.89 -9.79 -32.89
N GLU A 402 7.18 -9.50 -33.10
CA GLU A 402 8.20 -10.49 -33.44
C GLU A 402 8.47 -11.46 -32.28
N ARG A 403 8.52 -10.97 -31.03
CA ARG A 403 8.69 -11.81 -29.83
C ARG A 403 7.54 -12.83 -29.69
N CYS A 404 6.33 -12.47 -30.13
CA CYS A 404 5.18 -13.34 -30.07
C CYS A 404 5.15 -14.41 -31.19
N ALA A 405 6.05 -14.35 -32.17
CA ALA A 405 5.99 -15.20 -33.37
C ALA A 405 5.85 -16.70 -33.07
N GLY A 406 6.50 -17.21 -32.02
CA GLY A 406 6.43 -18.62 -31.63
C GLY A 406 5.02 -19.12 -31.25
N ASN A 407 4.10 -18.22 -30.89
CA ASN A 407 2.72 -18.55 -30.53
C ASN A 407 1.72 -18.42 -31.69
N PHE A 408 2.18 -17.92 -32.84
CA PHE A 408 1.37 -17.62 -34.03
C PHE A 408 1.87 -18.36 -35.28
N ALA A 409 2.81 -19.28 -35.11
CA ALA A 409 3.26 -20.16 -36.17
C ALA A 409 2.12 -21.11 -36.55
N LEU A 410 1.55 -20.89 -37.73
CA LEU A 410 1.00 -21.92 -38.58
C LEU A 410 2.03 -22.12 -39.70
N ASP A 411 2.33 -23.38 -39.99
CA ASP A 411 3.33 -23.89 -40.95
C ASP A 411 3.68 -22.98 -42.14
#